data_AF-A0A3B7D5G9-F1
#
_entry.id   AF-A0A3B7D5G9-F1
#
_cell.length_a   1.000
_cell.length_b   1.000
_cell.length_c   1.000
_cell.angle_alpha   90.00
_cell.angle_beta   90.00
_cell.angle_gamma   90.00
#
_symmetry.space_group_name_H-M   'P 1'
#
loop_
_entity.id
_entity.type
_entity.pdbx_description
1 polymer ?
#
loop_
_entity_poly.entity_id
_entity_poly.type
_entity_poly.pdbx_seq_one_letter_code
_entity_poly.pdbx_strand_id
1 'polypeptide(L)'
;MFRLAHGETTMPFAALIKAPGSEIQVPSSETYSYGSNPWRGIVAGRMVGSIEWAVYQNAGGKGLVTMRYNEQPAKFSSTCRASSEGEYFYEIEVLRRCLG
;
A
#
# COMPACT_ATOMS: atom_id res chain seq x y z
N MET A 1 -7.49 -13.14 7.75
CA MET A 1 -8.66 -13.27 6.85
C MET A 1 -8.16 -13.19 5.42
N PHE A 2 -8.49 -14.16 4.58
CA PHE A 2 -8.15 -14.13 3.16
C PHE A 2 -9.36 -13.69 2.35
N ARG A 3 -9.14 -12.78 1.39
CA ARG A 3 -10.16 -12.30 0.45
C ARG A 3 -9.63 -12.52 -0.96
N LEU A 4 -10.46 -13.10 -1.81
CA LEU A 4 -10.17 -13.27 -3.23
C LEU A 4 -11.10 -12.36 -4.02
N ALA A 5 -10.55 -11.66 -5.01
CA ALA A 5 -11.26 -10.66 -5.79
C ALA A 5 -10.62 -10.53 -7.18
N HIS A 6 -10.96 -9.46 -7.89
CA HIS A 6 -10.50 -9.17 -9.24
C HIS A 6 -9.43 -8.07 -9.26
N GLY A 7 -8.79 -7.89 -10.42
CA GLY A 7 -7.90 -6.75 -10.66
C GLY A 7 -8.60 -5.41 -10.44
N GLU A 8 -9.88 -5.34 -10.77
CA GLU A 8 -10.78 -4.21 -10.56
C GLU A 8 -11.05 -3.93 -9.08
N THR A 9 -10.65 -4.81 -8.17
CA THR A 9 -10.64 -4.56 -6.72
C THR A 9 -9.24 -4.15 -6.26
N THR A 10 -8.20 -4.85 -6.70
CA THR A 10 -6.83 -4.62 -6.22
C THR A 10 -6.22 -3.33 -6.77
N MET A 11 -6.43 -3.00 -8.05
CA MET A 11 -5.92 -1.77 -8.67
C MET A 11 -6.46 -0.49 -8.01
N PRO A 12 -7.77 -0.29 -7.84
CA PRO A 12 -8.26 0.90 -7.15
C PRO A 12 -7.91 0.89 -5.65
N PHE A 13 -7.82 -0.29 -5.01
CA PHE A 13 -7.37 -0.36 -3.62
C PHE A 13 -5.90 0.08 -3.47
N ALA A 14 -5.02 -0.33 -4.38
CA ALA A 14 -3.62 0.11 -4.43
C ALA A 14 -3.51 1.64 -4.61
N ALA A 15 -4.34 2.22 -5.49
CA ALA A 15 -4.40 3.67 -5.66
C ALA A 15 -4.92 4.39 -4.42
N LEU A 16 -5.97 3.86 -3.77
CA LEU A 16 -6.57 4.43 -2.56
C LEU A 16 -5.57 4.53 -1.42
N ILE A 17 -4.82 3.45 -1.15
CA ILE A 17 -3.81 3.42 -0.08
C ILE A 17 -2.46 4.01 -0.49
N LYS A 18 -2.36 4.50 -1.74
CA LYS A 18 -1.12 4.99 -2.36
C LYS A 18 0.03 3.99 -2.22
N ALA A 19 -0.25 2.72 -2.55
CA ALA A 19 0.75 1.66 -2.57
C ALA A 19 1.87 1.99 -3.58
N PRO A 20 3.06 1.38 -3.44
CA PRO A 20 4.18 1.63 -4.35
C PRO A 20 3.81 1.55 -5.83
N GLY A 21 4.12 2.61 -6.59
CA GLY A 21 3.77 2.78 -8.00
C GLY A 21 2.35 3.27 -8.27
N SER A 22 1.49 3.49 -7.27
CA SER A 22 0.13 4.00 -7.41
C SER A 22 -0.11 5.30 -6.63
N GLU A 23 0.93 6.12 -6.48
CA GLU A 23 0.92 7.30 -5.61
C GLU A 23 0.49 8.59 -6.31
N ILE A 24 0.54 8.62 -7.65
CA ILE A 24 0.43 9.84 -8.45
C ILE A 24 -0.75 9.76 -9.41
N GLN A 25 -1.65 10.73 -9.30
CA GLN A 25 -2.71 10.98 -10.28
C GLN A 25 -2.14 11.73 -11.49
N VAL A 26 -2.58 11.37 -12.69
CA VAL A 26 -2.25 12.12 -13.91
C VAL A 26 -3.00 13.47 -13.88
N PRO A 27 -2.32 14.62 -14.07
CA PRO A 27 -2.99 15.92 -14.18
C PRO A 27 -4.02 15.93 -15.30
N SER A 28 -5.15 16.63 -15.12
CA SER A 28 -6.21 16.68 -16.13
C SER A 28 -5.78 17.33 -17.45
N SER A 29 -4.72 18.11 -17.44
CA SER A 29 -4.12 18.75 -18.62
C SER A 29 -3.15 17.86 -19.39
N GLU A 30 -2.85 16.65 -18.90
CA GLU A 30 -1.83 15.77 -19.45
C GLU A 30 -2.39 14.37 -19.74
N THR A 31 -1.79 13.70 -20.72
CA THR A 31 -2.02 12.27 -20.95
C THR A 31 -1.04 11.44 -20.15
N TYR A 32 -1.46 10.25 -19.70
CA TYR A 32 -0.58 9.29 -19.05
C TYR A 32 0.61 8.92 -19.95
N SER A 33 1.81 8.85 -19.36
CA SER A 33 2.99 8.28 -20.02
C SER A 33 3.86 7.53 -19.00
N TYR A 34 4.65 6.57 -19.49
CA TYR A 34 5.60 5.84 -18.64
C TYR A 34 6.72 6.73 -18.08
N GLY A 35 7.03 7.86 -18.74
CA GLY A 35 8.06 8.80 -18.29
C GLY A 35 7.57 9.75 -17.19
N SER A 36 6.26 10.02 -17.12
CA SER A 36 5.67 10.96 -16.17
C SER A 36 4.94 10.29 -15.00
N ASN A 37 4.63 9.00 -15.10
CA ASN A 37 3.88 8.29 -14.06
C ASN A 37 4.47 6.89 -13.78
N PRO A 38 4.71 6.52 -12.51
CA PRO A 38 5.33 5.24 -12.16
C PRO A 38 4.39 4.04 -12.27
N TRP A 39 3.08 4.25 -12.44
CA TRP A 39 2.10 3.16 -12.46
C TRP A 39 2.37 2.18 -13.59
N ARG A 40 2.29 0.88 -13.28
CA ARG A 40 2.44 -0.20 -14.27
C ARG A 40 1.39 -1.27 -14.01
N GLY A 41 0.67 -1.67 -15.06
CA GLY A 41 -0.33 -2.74 -14.99
C GLY A 41 0.27 -4.08 -14.53
N ILE A 42 1.54 -4.37 -14.87
CA ILE A 42 2.22 -5.59 -14.43
C ILE A 42 2.47 -5.65 -12.91
N VAL A 43 2.39 -4.51 -12.21
CA VAL A 43 2.52 -4.43 -10.75
C VAL A 43 1.14 -4.34 -10.10
N ALA A 44 0.32 -3.36 -10.51
CA ALA A 44 -0.99 -3.10 -9.89
C ALA A 44 -2.10 -4.07 -10.30
N GLY A 45 -2.09 -4.52 -11.55
CA GLY A 45 -3.02 -5.49 -12.11
C GLY A 45 -2.37 -6.85 -12.36
N ARG A 46 -1.32 -7.19 -11.60
CA ARG A 46 -0.60 -8.45 -11.75
C ARG A 46 -1.57 -9.63 -11.63
N MET A 47 -1.46 -10.62 -12.52
CA MET A 47 -2.16 -11.88 -12.37
C MET A 47 -1.77 -12.52 -11.04
N VAL A 48 -2.76 -12.84 -10.21
CA VAL A 48 -2.57 -13.36 -8.84
C VAL A 48 -1.79 -12.37 -7.95
N GLY A 49 -1.91 -11.07 -8.21
CA GLY A 49 -1.34 -10.03 -7.34
C GLY A 49 -2.05 -9.96 -5.99
N SER A 50 -1.29 -9.59 -4.94
CA SER A 50 -1.79 -9.57 -3.56
C SER A 50 -1.34 -8.31 -2.81
N ILE A 51 -2.18 -7.85 -1.87
CA ILE A 51 -1.80 -6.86 -0.84
C ILE A 51 -2.13 -7.51 0.50
N GLU A 52 -1.12 -7.67 1.34
CA GLU A 52 -1.19 -8.48 2.56
C GLU A 52 -0.72 -7.66 3.74
N TRP A 53 -1.54 -7.57 4.77
CA TRP A 53 -1.17 -6.90 6.02
C TRP A 53 -1.06 -7.94 7.13
N ALA A 54 0.07 -7.91 7.84
CA ALA A 54 0.28 -8.72 9.04
C ALA A 54 0.26 -7.82 10.28
N VAL A 55 -0.46 -8.27 11.32
CA VAL A 55 -0.62 -7.54 12.58
C VAL A 55 0.16 -8.25 13.68
N TYR A 56 0.94 -7.49 14.42
CA TYR A 56 1.77 -7.94 15.54
C TYR A 56 1.39 -7.17 16.80
N GLN A 57 1.83 -7.68 17.94
CA GLN A 57 1.79 -6.95 19.21
C GLN A 57 3.22 -6.82 19.73
N ASN A 58 3.63 -5.60 20.07
CA ASN A 58 4.94 -5.40 20.70
C ASN A 58 4.89 -5.67 22.21
N ALA A 59 6.05 -5.64 22.87
CA ALA A 59 6.15 -5.88 24.32
C ALA A 59 5.33 -4.89 25.17
N GLY A 60 5.07 -3.69 24.65
CA GLY A 60 4.21 -2.69 25.28
C GLY A 60 2.71 -2.87 25.03
N GLY A 61 2.30 -3.96 24.38
CA GLY A 61 0.90 -4.27 24.08
C GLY A 61 0.32 -3.51 22.88
N LYS A 62 1.12 -2.69 22.17
CA LYS A 62 0.65 -1.93 21.02
C LYS A 62 0.57 -2.80 19.77
N GLY A 63 -0.50 -2.60 18.99
CA GLY A 63 -0.68 -3.24 17.69
C GLY A 63 0.16 -2.58 16.60
N LEU A 64 0.98 -3.38 15.93
CA LEU A 64 1.81 -2.98 14.80
C LEU A 64 1.36 -3.68 13.53
N VAL A 65 1.48 -3.00 12.39
CA VAL A 65 1.09 -3.51 11.09
C VAL A 65 2.27 -3.39 10.13
N THR A 66 2.47 -4.43 9.33
CA THR A 66 3.36 -4.43 8.17
C THR A 66 2.55 -4.70 6.91
N MET A 67 3.04 -4.26 5.75
CA MET A 67 2.44 -4.52 4.46
C MET A 67 3.42 -5.28 3.56
N ARG A 68 2.89 -6.26 2.83
CA ARG A 68 3.53 -6.83 1.64
C ARG A 68 2.67 -6.53 0.42
N TYR A 69 3.32 -6.25 -0.69
CA TYR A 69 2.69 -6.02 -1.98
C TYR A 69 3.30 -6.96 -3.01
N ASN A 70 2.47 -7.81 -3.61
CA ASN A 70 2.92 -8.95 -4.42
C ASN A 70 4.00 -9.76 -3.70
N GLU A 71 3.71 -10.10 -2.44
CA GLU A 71 4.58 -10.80 -1.51
C GLU A 71 5.92 -10.10 -1.19
N GLN A 72 6.19 -8.88 -1.65
CA GLN A 72 7.40 -8.14 -1.29
C GLN A 72 7.14 -7.17 -0.14
N PRO A 73 8.07 -7.04 0.84
CA PRO A 73 7.95 -6.01 1.88
C PRO A 73 7.76 -4.62 1.26
N ALA A 74 6.74 -3.90 1.72
CA ALA A 74 6.39 -2.60 1.17
C ALA A 74 6.08 -1.62 2.30
N LYS A 75 6.52 -0.37 2.11
CA LYS A 75 6.14 0.72 2.98
C LYS A 75 4.73 1.17 2.65
N PHE A 76 4.00 1.61 3.67
CA PHE A 76 2.76 2.35 3.45
C PHE A 76 3.08 3.70 2.79
N SER A 77 2.03 4.39 2.30
CA SER A 77 2.10 5.75 1.79
C SER A 77 3.07 6.63 2.59
N SER A 78 3.80 7.52 1.92
CA SER A 78 4.70 8.48 2.57
C SER A 78 3.99 9.43 3.55
N THR A 79 2.66 9.51 3.49
CA THR A 79 1.81 10.21 4.48
C THR A 79 1.72 9.49 5.82
N CYS A 80 2.10 8.20 5.89
CA CYS A 80 2.09 7.39 7.09
C CYS A 80 3.49 7.36 7.72
N ARG A 81 3.56 7.64 9.03
CA ARG A 81 4.83 7.59 9.77
C ARG A 81 5.07 6.19 10.33
N ALA A 82 6.24 5.63 10.05
CA ALA A 82 6.68 4.36 10.63
C ALA A 82 6.89 4.49 12.15
N SER A 83 6.77 3.36 12.85
CA SER A 83 7.06 3.22 14.27
C SER A 83 8.56 3.15 14.54
N SER A 84 8.96 3.22 15.81
CA SER A 84 10.35 3.07 16.24
C SER A 84 10.90 1.64 16.08
N GLU A 85 10.02 0.66 15.83
CA GLU A 85 10.37 -0.77 15.75
C GLU A 85 10.96 -1.14 14.38
N GLY A 86 10.82 -0.27 13.38
CA GLY A 86 11.41 -0.43 12.06
C GLY A 86 10.62 0.26 10.95
N GLU A 87 11.25 0.44 9.79
CA GLU A 87 10.71 1.22 8.66
C GLU A 87 9.47 0.59 7.99
N TYR A 88 9.19 -0.68 8.26
CA TYR A 88 8.02 -1.40 7.75
C TYR A 88 6.91 -1.58 8.79
N PHE A 89 7.15 -1.19 10.05
CA PHE A 89 6.19 -1.35 11.15
C PHE A 89 5.47 -0.04 11.40
N TYR A 90 4.14 -0.08 11.42
CA TYR A 90 3.28 1.08 11.64
C TYR A 90 2.30 0.80 12.77
N GLU A 91 2.10 1.75 13.68
CA GLU A 91 1.05 1.63 14.70
C GLU A 91 -0.33 1.72 14.05
N ILE A 92 -1.29 0.88 14.49
CA ILE A 92 -2.66 0.86 13.95
C ILE A 92 -3.31 2.26 13.98
N GLU A 93 -3.08 3.03 15.04
CA GLU A 93 -3.63 4.39 15.20
C GLU A 93 -3.05 5.39 14.20
N VAL A 94 -1.80 5.19 13.75
CA VAL A 94 -1.20 6.01 12.70
C VAL A 94 -1.84 5.66 11.36
N LEU A 95 -1.98 4.36 11.06
CA LEU A 95 -2.59 3.91 9.81
C LEU A 95 -4.04 4.39 9.64
N ARG A 96 -4.85 4.33 10.71
CA ARG A 96 -6.21 4.87 10.70
C ARG A 96 -6.25 6.37 10.36
N ARG A 97 -5.26 7.15 10.79
CA ARG A 97 -5.23 8.59 10.53
C ARG A 97 -4.70 8.93 9.14
N CYS A 98 -3.69 8.21 8.65
CA CYS A 98 -3.03 8.57 7.39
C CYS A 98 -3.70 7.99 6.14
N LEU A 99 -4.49 6.92 6.28
CA LEU A 99 -5.17 6.27 5.15
C LEU A 99 -6.65 6.70 4.99
N GLY A 100 -7.21 7.43 5.95
CA GLY A 100 -8.61 7.85 5.95
C GLY A 100 -9.48 7.01 6.87
#